data_AF-A0A1C1Z0D4-F1
#
_entry.id   AF-A0A1C1Z0D4-F1
#
_cell.length_a   1.000
_cell.length_b   1.000
_cell.length_c   1.000
_cell.angle_alpha   90.00
_cell.angle_beta   90.00
_cell.angle_gamma   90.00
#
_symmetry.space_group_name_H-M   'P 1'
#
loop_
_entity.id
_entity.type
_entity.pdbx_description
1 polymer ?
#
loop_
_entity_poly.entity_id
_entity_poly.type
_entity_poly.pdbx_seq_one_letter_code
_entity_poly.pdbx_strand_id
1 'polypeptide(L)'
;MDEVGIGEAGSRLSALVDRVERGEEVTITRDGKPVARLVAAAGDAHSTERVRAAIAWVRANRTGNTLDGASIKEMIEEGRRF
;
A
#
# COMPACT_ATOMS: atom_id res chain seq x y z
N MET A 1 -13.58 -0.84 11.92
CA MET A 1 -12.44 -0.40 12.73
C MET A 1 -12.65 -1.04 14.07
N ASP A 2 -11.92 -2.09 14.35
CA ASP A 2 -12.19 -2.92 15.52
C ASP A 2 -11.36 -2.43 16.69
N GLU A 3 -12.03 -2.17 17.81
CA GLU A 3 -11.43 -1.68 19.05
C GLU A 3 -11.37 -2.82 20.07
N VAL A 4 -10.17 -3.09 20.58
CA VAL A 4 -9.93 -4.16 21.55
C VAL A 4 -9.21 -3.58 22.76
N GLY A 5 -9.72 -3.85 23.96
CA GLY A 5 -9.07 -3.42 25.19
C GLY A 5 -7.73 -4.10 25.40
N ILE A 6 -6.76 -3.42 26.01
CA ILE A 6 -5.39 -3.91 26.18
C ILE A 6 -5.30 -5.27 26.92
N GLY A 7 -6.20 -5.51 27.87
CA GLY A 7 -6.29 -6.79 28.59
C GLY A 7 -6.76 -7.94 27.69
N GLU A 8 -7.71 -7.67 26.79
CA GLU A 8 -8.18 -8.65 25.81
C GLU A 8 -7.16 -8.83 24.67
N ALA A 9 -6.50 -7.76 24.26
CA ALA A 9 -5.45 -7.80 23.25
C ALA A 9 -4.28 -8.69 23.69
N GLY A 10 -3.90 -8.65 24.97
CA GLY A 10 -2.85 -9.51 25.52
C GLY A 10 -3.21 -10.99 25.51
N SER A 11 -4.46 -11.36 25.79
CA SER A 11 -4.89 -12.77 25.82
C SER A 11 -5.16 -13.33 24.42
N ARG A 12 -5.58 -12.49 23.47
CA ARG A 12 -5.96 -12.88 22.10
C ARG A 12 -4.97 -12.42 21.03
N LEU A 13 -3.74 -12.08 21.41
CA LEU A 13 -2.77 -11.46 20.51
C LEU A 13 -2.55 -12.27 19.23
N SER A 14 -2.38 -13.60 19.33
CA SER A 14 -2.20 -14.46 18.15
C SER A 14 -3.35 -14.35 17.15
N ALA A 15 -4.60 -14.41 17.62
CA ALA A 15 -5.77 -14.29 16.76
C ALA A 15 -5.92 -12.87 16.16
N LEU A 16 -5.47 -11.83 16.88
CA LEU A 16 -5.45 -10.47 16.35
C LEU A 16 -4.38 -10.32 15.26
N VAL A 17 -3.22 -10.97 15.42
CA VAL A 17 -2.17 -11.01 14.39
C VAL A 17 -2.68 -11.72 13.14
N ASP A 18 -3.32 -12.89 13.25
CA ASP A 18 -3.87 -13.62 12.10
C ASP A 18 -4.86 -12.75 11.28
N ARG A 19 -5.71 -11.98 11.97
CA ARG A 19 -6.65 -11.06 11.33
C ARG A 19 -5.95 -9.91 10.62
N VAL A 20 -4.93 -9.36 11.28
CA VAL A 20 -4.14 -8.27 10.76
C VAL A 20 -3.29 -8.71 9.56
N GLU A 21 -2.79 -9.95 9.54
CA GLU A 21 -2.13 -10.55 8.37
C GLU A 21 -3.08 -10.69 7.17
N ARG A 22 -4.38 -10.87 7.40
CA ARG A 22 -5.41 -10.87 6.34
C ARG A 22 -5.78 -9.48 5.84
N GLY A 23 -5.16 -8.42 6.36
CA GLY A 23 -5.34 -7.04 5.94
C GLY A 23 -6.32 -6.24 6.81
N GLU A 24 -6.74 -6.76 7.96
CA GLU A 24 -7.52 -5.98 8.92
C GLU A 24 -6.64 -5.01 9.72
N GLU A 25 -7.24 -3.93 10.22
CA GLU A 25 -6.61 -3.02 11.18
C GLU A 25 -7.36 -3.04 12.50
N VAL A 26 -6.62 -3.25 13.60
CA VAL A 26 -7.19 -3.33 14.95
C VAL A 26 -6.61 -2.20 15.81
N THR A 27 -7.48 -1.46 16.47
CA THR A 27 -7.11 -0.42 17.44
C THR A 27 -7.13 -1.00 18.85
N ILE A 28 -6.02 -0.88 19.56
CA ILE A 28 -5.92 -1.29 20.95
C ILE A 28 -6.25 -0.09 21.84
N THR A 29 -7.19 -0.28 22.77
CA THR A 29 -7.61 0.75 23.71
C THR A 29 -7.18 0.43 25.14
N ARG A 30 -6.96 1.44 25.97
CA ARG A 30 -6.80 1.33 27.42
C ARG A 30 -7.85 2.23 28.05
N ASP A 31 -8.75 1.66 28.84
CA ASP A 31 -9.86 2.39 29.48
C ASP A 31 -10.71 3.18 28.45
N GLY A 32 -10.97 2.57 27.29
CA GLY A 32 -11.72 3.18 26.18
C GLY A 32 -10.95 4.24 25.38
N LYS A 33 -9.69 4.51 25.71
CA LYS A 33 -8.84 5.43 24.95
C LYS A 33 -7.93 4.68 23.99
N PRO A 34 -7.88 5.02 22.70
CA PRO A 34 -6.92 4.43 21.76
C PRO A 34 -5.48 4.66 22.23
N VAL A 35 -4.70 3.58 22.33
CA VAL A 35 -3.29 3.63 22.77
C VAL A 35 -2.31 3.00 21.78
N ALA A 36 -2.77 2.08 20.94
CA ALA A 36 -1.95 1.47 19.90
C ALA A 36 -2.81 0.99 18.73
N ARG A 37 -2.18 0.67 17.60
CA ARG A 37 -2.85 0.07 16.43
C ARG A 37 -2.00 -1.09 15.93
N LEU A 38 -2.63 -2.25 15.75
CA LEU A 38 -2.05 -3.42 15.14
C LEU A 38 -2.36 -3.39 13.64
N VAL A 39 -1.30 -3.40 12.83
CA VAL A 39 -1.33 -3.39 11.37
C VAL A 39 -0.37 -4.46 10.87
N ALA A 40 -0.59 -4.96 9.65
CA ALA A 40 0.27 -5.99 9.09
C ALA A 40 1.70 -5.45 9.08
N ALA A 41 2.63 -6.27 9.56
CA ALA A 41 4.06 -5.96 9.50
C ALA A 41 4.51 -6.07 8.04
N ALA A 42 4.15 -5.07 7.24
CA ALA A 42 4.62 -4.83 5.87
C ALA A 42 4.89 -6.10 5.05
N GLY A 43 3.91 -6.99 4.93
CA GLY A 43 3.93 -8.06 3.91
C GLY A 43 3.77 -7.51 2.50
N ASP A 44 3.14 -6.34 2.36
CA ASP A 44 3.04 -5.59 1.11
C ASP A 44 3.05 -4.07 1.37
N ALA A 45 4.06 -3.63 2.13
CA ALA A 45 4.53 -2.25 1.98
C ALA A 45 5.29 -2.07 0.65
N HIS A 46 4.74 -2.63 -0.45
CA HIS A 46 4.74 -2.03 -1.78
C HIS A 46 3.86 -0.78 -1.86
N SER A 47 3.77 -0.11 -0.70
CA SER A 47 4.21 1.26 -0.50
C SER A 47 3.21 2.24 -1.03
N THR A 48 2.27 2.59 -0.18
CA THR A 48 1.46 3.81 -0.29
C THR A 48 2.31 5.01 -0.73
N GLU A 49 3.59 5.07 -0.33
CA GLU A 49 4.55 6.07 -0.77
C GLU A 49 5.04 5.87 -2.21
N ARG A 50 5.37 4.65 -2.64
CA ARG A 50 5.67 4.32 -4.06
C ARG A 50 4.45 4.53 -4.95
N VAL A 51 3.26 4.16 -4.50
CA VAL A 51 1.98 4.39 -5.22
C VAL A 51 1.73 5.89 -5.32
N ARG A 52 1.89 6.66 -4.23
CA ARG A 52 1.80 8.12 -4.28
C ARG A 52 2.86 8.73 -5.19
N ALA A 53 4.10 8.25 -5.14
CA ALA A 53 5.19 8.72 -6.00
C ALA A 53 4.92 8.41 -7.47
N ALA A 54 4.41 7.23 -7.80
CA ALA A 54 4.01 6.86 -9.15
C ALA A 54 2.87 7.76 -9.66
N ILE A 55 1.84 8.00 -8.85
CA ILE A 55 0.73 8.90 -9.20
C ILE A 55 1.25 10.33 -9.40
N ALA A 56 2.15 10.82 -8.53
CA ALA A 56 2.74 12.14 -8.65
C ALA A 56 3.57 12.27 -9.94
N TRP A 57 4.38 11.26 -10.27
CA TRP A 57 5.16 11.22 -11.50
C TRP A 57 4.28 11.27 -12.75
N VAL A 58 3.22 10.44 -12.82
CA VAL A 58 2.27 10.46 -13.94
C VAL A 58 1.62 11.83 -14.08
N ARG A 59 1.21 12.46 -12.98
CA ARG A 59 0.60 13.80 -13.02
C ARG A 59 1.58 14.87 -13.48
N ALA A 60 2.84 14.82 -13.04
CA ALA A 60 3.87 15.76 -13.42
C ALA A 60 4.25 15.64 -14.91
N ASN A 61 4.27 14.43 -15.45
CA ASN A 61 4.71 14.14 -16.81
C ASN A 61 3.55 13.92 -17.80
N ARG A 62 2.31 14.30 -17.45
CA ARG A 62 1.14 14.07 -18.31
C ARG A 62 1.11 14.94 -19.58
N THR A 63 1.92 15.99 -19.64
CA THR A 63 1.93 16.99 -20.72
C THR A 63 3.36 17.22 -21.19
N GLY A 64 3.55 17.40 -22.50
CA GLY A 64 4.86 17.74 -23.06
C GLY A 64 5.77 16.55 -23.36
N ASN A 65 5.33 15.31 -23.11
CA ASN A 65 6.04 14.12 -23.57
C ASN A 65 5.80 13.91 -25.06
N THR A 66 6.87 14.00 -25.84
CA THR A 66 6.89 13.67 -27.27
C THR A 66 7.62 12.36 -27.51
N LEU A 67 7.30 11.68 -28.60
CA LEU A 67 8.04 10.49 -29.05
C LEU A 67 9.36 10.86 -29.75
N ASP A 68 9.82 12.10 -29.61
CA ASP A 68 11.02 12.67 -30.25
C ASP A 68 11.18 12.33 -31.75
N GLY A 69 10.05 12.33 -32.47
CA GLY A 69 10.00 12.06 -33.90
C GLY A 69 9.89 10.58 -34.28
N ALA A 70 9.88 9.66 -33.31
CA ALA A 70 9.67 8.25 -33.58
C ALA A 70 8.28 8.00 -34.18
N SER A 71 8.26 7.25 -35.28
CA SER A 71 7.03 6.81 -35.91
C SER A 71 6.44 5.59 -35.19
N ILE A 72 5.13 5.46 -35.25
CA ILE A 72 4.41 4.29 -34.72
C ILE A 72 4.97 2.99 -35.30
N LYS A 73 5.39 3.01 -36.58
CA LYS A 73 5.95 1.84 -37.26
C LYS A 73 7.27 1.39 -36.63
N GLU A 74 8.17 2.31 -36.33
CA GLU A 74 9.47 2.02 -35.70
C GLU A 74 9.26 1.42 -34.31
N MET A 75 8.33 1.96 -33.52
CA MET A 75 8.00 1.43 -32.19
C MET A 75 7.43 0.00 -32.24
N ILE A 76 6.62 -0.31 -33.25
CA ILE A 76 6.07 -1.67 -33.45
C ILE A 76 7.18 -2.66 -33.85
N GLU A 77 8.10 -2.25 -34.72
CA GLU A 77 9.21 -3.10 -35.16
C GLU A 77 10.20 -3.38 -34.01
N GLU A 78 10.49 -2.37 -33.18
CA GLU A 78 11.33 -2.53 -31.99
C GLU A 78 10.73 -3.51 -30.97
N GLY A 79 9.43 -3.39 -30.68
CA GLY A 79 8.73 -4.29 -29.75
C GLY A 79 8.64 -5.75 -30.22
N ARG A 80 8.77 -6.02 -31.53
CA ARG A 80 8.80 -7.38 -32.10
C ARG A 80 10.19 -8.03 -32.10
N ARG A 81 11.22 -7.25 -31.77
CA ARG A 81 12.62 -7.71 -31.73
C ARG A 81 12.98 -8.40 -30.40
N PHE A 82 12.13 -8.24 -29.39
CA PHE A 82 12.19 -8.89 -28.07
C PHE A 82 11.03 -9.88 -27.94
#